data_AF-A0A254RFY5-F1
#
_entry.id   AF-A0A254RFY5-F1
#
_cell.length_a   1.000
_cell.length_b   1.000
_cell.length_c   1.000
_cell.angle_alpha   90.00
_cell.angle_beta   90.00
_cell.angle_gamma   90.00
#
_symmetry.space_group_name_H-M   'P 1'
#
loop_
_entity.id
_entity.type
_entity.pdbx_description
1 polymer ?
#
loop_
_entity_poly.entity_id
_entity_poly.type
_entity_poly.pdbx_seq_one_letter_code
_entity_poly.pdbx_strand_id
1 'polypeptide(L)'
;MQKIPKIFLVLTTAISGLFCGCYDGETECFPPGARFYHNSTLDVDSVQFYLDDERICYEQLIVEDGICTNCPKIKGNLFENIMCQNSVDDESYSFFSFGDEYINNCVATEDFPIWRAFDCSINEKLYKKSIDSLKLTMHVFLKNESKKIELGIKIADGNHYNIIAEQDTALWYSYTSVTMRDYFDYYGPASAWKRSGCYDGYCVAILPMAEKDVCYDK
;
A
#
# COMPACT_ATOMS: atom_id res chain seq x y z
N MET A 1 -27.19 -25.37 -44.53
CA MET A 1 -27.62 -24.39 -43.51
C MET A 1 -28.69 -25.04 -42.64
N GLN A 2 -28.31 -25.50 -41.44
CA GLN A 2 -29.25 -26.07 -40.47
C GLN A 2 -30.06 -24.95 -39.83
N LYS A 3 -31.40 -25.07 -39.85
CA LYS A 3 -32.31 -24.14 -39.17
C LYS A 3 -32.15 -24.34 -37.66
N ILE A 4 -31.49 -23.40 -36.99
CA ILE A 4 -31.46 -23.37 -35.52
C ILE A 4 -32.92 -23.22 -35.05
N PRO A 5 -33.45 -24.14 -34.22
CA PRO A 5 -34.83 -24.06 -33.75
C PRO A 5 -35.00 -22.79 -32.92
N LYS A 6 -36.10 -22.03 -33.14
CA LYS A 6 -36.44 -20.85 -32.32
C LYS A 6 -36.48 -21.15 -30.81
N ILE A 7 -36.77 -22.40 -30.46
CA ILE A 7 -36.74 -22.94 -29.09
C ILE A 7 -35.33 -22.90 -28.49
N PHE A 8 -34.29 -23.19 -29.28
CA PHE A 8 -32.90 -23.15 -28.83
C PHE A 8 -32.47 -21.72 -28.47
N LEU A 9 -32.89 -20.74 -29.28
CA LEU A 9 -32.60 -19.32 -29.04
C LEU A 9 -33.26 -18.84 -27.74
N VAL A 10 -34.54 -19.16 -27.54
CA VAL A 10 -35.30 -18.78 -26.34
C VAL A 10 -34.74 -19.43 -25.07
N LEU A 11 -34.32 -20.70 -25.15
CA LEU A 11 -33.67 -21.40 -24.03
C LEU A 11 -32.31 -20.77 -23.70
N THR A 12 -31.49 -20.41 -24.69
CA THR A 12 -30.23 -19.70 -24.41
C THR A 12 -30.46 -18.33 -23.79
N THR A 13 -31.47 -17.56 -24.23
CA THR A 13 -31.77 -16.24 -23.64
C THR A 13 -32.33 -16.35 -22.22
N ALA A 14 -33.15 -17.37 -21.93
CA ALA A 14 -33.66 -17.62 -20.59
C ALA A 14 -32.55 -18.07 -19.63
N ILE A 15 -31.65 -18.96 -20.08
CA ILE A 15 -30.49 -19.41 -19.29
C ILE A 15 -29.53 -18.26 -19.06
N SER A 16 -29.20 -17.44 -20.07
CA SER A 16 -28.35 -16.26 -19.87
C SER A 16 -29.04 -15.17 -19.03
N GLY A 17 -30.36 -15.01 -19.08
CA GLY A 17 -31.11 -14.14 -18.16
C GLY A 17 -31.10 -14.65 -16.70
N LEU A 18 -31.12 -15.97 -16.49
CA LEU A 18 -30.99 -16.61 -15.17
C LEU A 18 -29.57 -16.52 -14.59
N PHE A 19 -28.52 -16.58 -15.43
CA PHE A 19 -27.13 -16.44 -14.97
C PHE A 19 -26.65 -14.99 -14.90
N CYS A 20 -27.20 -14.07 -15.71
CA CYS A 20 -26.92 -12.63 -15.59
C CYS A 20 -27.75 -11.95 -14.47
N GLY A 21 -28.78 -12.62 -13.94
CA GLY A 21 -29.68 -12.10 -12.90
C GLY A 21 -29.32 -12.49 -11.47
N CYS A 22 -28.22 -13.21 -11.23
CA CYS A 22 -27.84 -13.72 -9.91
C CYS A 22 -26.49 -13.16 -9.40
N TYR A 23 -26.15 -11.92 -9.74
CA TYR A 23 -25.18 -11.17 -8.95
C TYR A 23 -25.96 -10.23 -8.04
N ASP A 24 -26.32 -10.70 -6.84
CA ASP A 24 -27.07 -9.90 -5.84
C ASP A 24 -26.22 -8.78 -5.22
N GLY A 25 -24.95 -8.63 -5.62
CA GLY A 25 -24.08 -7.52 -5.21
C GLY A 25 -23.95 -7.38 -3.70
N GLU A 26 -24.13 -8.48 -2.95
CA GLU A 26 -24.01 -8.43 -1.51
C GLU A 26 -22.56 -8.10 -1.16
N THR A 27 -22.37 -6.92 -0.60
CA THR A 27 -21.09 -6.45 -0.10
C THR A 27 -21.02 -6.64 1.41
N GLU A 28 -19.81 -6.87 1.91
CA GLU A 28 -19.48 -6.90 3.32
C GLU A 28 -18.52 -5.76 3.60
N CYS A 29 -18.91 -4.83 4.48
CA CYS A 29 -18.12 -3.65 4.81
C CYS A 29 -17.46 -3.81 6.18
N PHE A 30 -16.21 -3.38 6.26
CA PHE A 30 -15.39 -3.36 7.46
C PHE A 30 -14.91 -1.92 7.70
N PRO A 31 -14.65 -1.52 8.96
CA PRO A 31 -13.87 -0.31 9.22
C PRO A 31 -12.55 -0.34 8.44
N PRO A 32 -12.00 0.81 8.02
CA PRO A 32 -10.69 0.84 7.39
C PRO A 32 -9.63 0.34 8.37
N GLY A 33 -8.85 -0.64 7.92
CA GLY A 33 -7.64 -1.06 8.65
C GLY A 33 -6.58 0.04 8.67
N ALA A 34 -5.49 -0.17 9.41
CA ALA A 34 -4.34 0.71 9.29
C ALA A 34 -3.62 0.55 7.94
N ARG A 35 -2.90 1.62 7.56
CA ARG A 35 -1.99 1.60 6.42
C ARG A 35 -0.61 2.11 6.85
N PHE A 36 0.43 1.32 6.60
CA PHE A 36 1.80 1.64 6.97
C PHE A 36 2.60 1.96 5.72
N TYR A 37 3.29 3.10 5.74
CA TYR A 37 4.18 3.53 4.67
C TYR A 37 5.59 3.60 5.23
N HIS A 38 6.56 3.04 4.50
CA HIS A 38 7.96 3.33 4.69
C HIS A 38 8.46 4.14 3.49
N ASN A 39 8.99 5.34 3.74
CA ASN A 39 9.57 6.21 2.73
C ASN A 39 11.03 6.51 3.06
N SER A 40 11.92 6.34 2.09
CA SER A 40 13.34 6.61 2.26
C SER A 40 14.01 6.97 0.94
N THR A 41 15.02 7.83 1.00
CA THR A 41 15.96 8.09 -0.12
C THR A 41 17.13 7.10 -0.12
N LEU A 42 17.26 6.28 0.93
CA LEU A 42 18.22 5.20 0.96
C LEU A 42 17.84 4.10 -0.03
N ASP A 43 18.87 3.39 -0.49
CA ASP A 43 18.80 2.25 -1.41
C ASP A 43 18.26 0.99 -0.71
N VAL A 44 17.01 1.07 -0.22
CA VAL A 44 16.28 0.01 0.49
C VAL A 44 15.73 -1.00 -0.50
N ASP A 45 16.08 -2.27 -0.36
CA ASP A 45 15.65 -3.33 -1.28
C ASP A 45 14.23 -3.81 -0.98
N SER A 46 13.91 -3.99 0.29
CA SER A 46 12.58 -4.40 0.73
C SER A 46 12.30 -4.04 2.18
N VAL A 47 11.01 -4.00 2.52
CA VAL A 47 10.53 -3.74 3.87
C VAL A 47 9.45 -4.75 4.23
N GLN A 48 9.56 -5.32 5.42
CA GLN A 48 8.58 -6.25 5.96
C GLN A 48 7.94 -5.68 7.22
N PHE A 49 6.62 -5.73 7.28
CA PHE A 49 5.82 -5.19 8.38
C PHE A 49 5.25 -6.32 9.24
N TYR A 50 5.39 -6.15 10.55
CA TYR A 50 4.95 -7.10 11.57
C TYR A 50 4.11 -6.42 12.63
N LEU A 51 3.02 -7.07 13.03
CA LEU A 51 2.22 -6.71 14.21
C LEU A 51 2.33 -7.85 15.23
N ASP A 52 2.83 -7.55 16.43
CA ASP A 52 3.07 -8.57 17.49
C ASP A 52 3.81 -9.82 16.95
N ASP A 53 4.90 -9.57 16.20
CA ASP A 53 5.73 -10.59 15.53
C ASP A 53 5.02 -11.42 14.43
N GLU A 54 3.77 -11.12 14.07
CA GLU A 54 3.05 -11.67 12.90
C GLU A 54 3.33 -10.81 11.66
N ARG A 55 3.93 -11.37 10.60
CA ARG A 55 4.11 -10.67 9.32
C ARG A 55 2.75 -10.46 8.64
N ILE A 56 2.43 -9.21 8.30
CA ILE A 56 1.10 -8.83 7.78
C ILE A 56 1.06 -8.77 6.26
N CYS A 57 2.02 -8.10 5.65
CA CYS A 57 2.10 -7.88 4.21
C CYS A 57 3.22 -8.70 3.57
N TYR A 58 2.94 -9.24 2.37
CA TYR A 58 3.87 -10.05 1.59
C TYR A 58 4.00 -9.46 0.19
N GLU A 59 5.21 -9.55 -0.36
CA GLU A 59 5.60 -8.98 -1.66
C GLU A 59 4.92 -9.71 -2.84
N GLN A 60 4.69 -11.02 -2.71
CA GLN A 60 4.21 -11.85 -3.81
C GLN A 60 3.22 -12.93 -3.35
N LEU A 61 2.25 -13.23 -4.21
CA LEU A 61 1.44 -14.44 -4.13
C LEU A 61 2.29 -15.62 -4.61
N ILE A 62 2.47 -16.62 -3.74
CA ILE A 62 3.18 -17.85 -4.11
C ILE A 62 2.13 -18.81 -4.65
N VAL A 63 2.11 -18.99 -5.96
CA VAL A 63 1.17 -19.88 -6.65
C VAL A 63 1.90 -21.14 -7.11
N GLU A 64 1.55 -22.28 -6.53
CA GLU A 64 2.04 -23.60 -6.92
C GLU A 64 0.85 -24.40 -7.45
N ASP A 65 0.97 -24.95 -8.67
CA ASP A 65 -0.10 -25.70 -9.35
C ASP A 65 -1.46 -24.97 -9.43
N GLY A 66 -1.42 -23.63 -9.55
CA GLY A 66 -2.63 -22.80 -9.57
C GLY A 66 -3.25 -22.53 -8.20
N ILE A 67 -2.61 -22.99 -7.12
CA ILE A 67 -3.04 -22.79 -5.73
C ILE A 67 -2.11 -21.79 -5.04
N CYS A 68 -2.70 -20.76 -4.45
CA CYS A 68 -1.95 -19.79 -3.67
C CYS A 68 -1.60 -20.35 -2.28
N THR A 69 -0.34 -20.67 -2.05
CA THR A 69 0.14 -21.36 -0.83
C THR A 69 0.28 -20.41 0.36
N ASN A 70 0.55 -19.13 0.11
CA ASN A 70 0.69 -18.11 1.16
C ASN A 70 -0.56 -17.25 1.37
N CYS A 71 -1.62 -17.39 0.56
CA CYS A 71 -2.87 -16.65 0.74
C CYS A 71 -3.46 -16.73 2.16
N PRO A 72 -3.42 -17.88 2.88
CA PRO A 72 -3.90 -17.93 4.26
C PRO A 72 -3.13 -17.02 5.23
N LYS A 73 -1.87 -16.72 4.91
CA LYS A 73 -0.95 -15.89 5.70
C LYS A 73 -1.00 -14.42 5.32
N ILE A 74 -1.48 -14.07 4.14
CA ILE A 74 -1.55 -12.69 3.67
C ILE A 74 -2.69 -11.98 4.40
N LYS A 75 -2.32 -10.99 5.22
CA LYS A 75 -3.25 -10.21 6.04
C LYS A 75 -3.38 -8.77 5.56
N GLY A 76 -2.50 -8.34 4.67
CA GLY A 76 -2.56 -7.06 3.99
C GLY A 76 -1.86 -7.13 2.63
N ASN A 77 -2.06 -6.10 1.83
CA ASN A 77 -1.47 -5.95 0.51
C ASN A 77 -0.20 -5.10 0.62
N LEU A 78 0.89 -5.58 0.04
CA LEU A 78 2.11 -4.78 -0.13
C LEU A 78 2.11 -4.11 -1.50
N PHE A 79 2.41 -2.81 -1.52
CA PHE A 79 2.67 -2.05 -2.73
C PHE A 79 4.06 -1.42 -2.64
N GLU A 80 4.84 -1.58 -3.70
CA GLU A 80 6.21 -1.06 -3.77
C GLU A 80 6.29 -0.08 -4.92
N ASN A 81 6.75 1.13 -4.62
CA ASN A 81 6.77 2.22 -5.57
C ASN A 81 8.09 3.00 -5.48
N ILE A 82 8.39 3.69 -6.56
CA ILE A 82 9.51 4.62 -6.67
C ILE A 82 8.93 5.99 -6.97
N MET A 83 9.38 7.01 -6.25
CA MET A 83 9.02 8.40 -6.53
C MET A 83 10.25 9.15 -6.98
N CYS A 84 10.23 9.67 -8.20
CA CYS A 84 11.32 10.46 -8.75
C CYS A 84 10.83 11.42 -9.84
N GLN A 85 11.69 12.34 -10.26
CA GLN A 85 11.44 13.14 -11.46
C GLN A 85 11.87 12.39 -12.71
N ASN A 86 11.18 12.65 -13.82
CA ASN A 86 11.57 12.13 -15.14
C ASN A 86 12.28 13.18 -16.01
N SER A 87 12.34 14.44 -15.55
CA SER A 87 12.97 15.56 -16.23
C SER A 87 13.42 16.61 -15.23
N VAL A 88 14.52 17.31 -15.52
CA VAL A 88 15.01 18.45 -14.73
C VAL A 88 14.06 19.65 -14.73
N ASP A 89 13.19 19.75 -15.74
CA ASP A 89 12.22 20.84 -15.89
C ASP A 89 10.86 20.52 -15.23
N ASP A 90 10.70 19.31 -14.69
CA ASP A 90 9.52 18.98 -13.90
C ASP A 90 9.66 19.62 -12.51
N GLU A 91 8.56 20.06 -11.92
CA GLU A 91 8.53 20.56 -10.54
C GLU A 91 7.85 19.54 -9.61
N SER A 92 7.46 18.38 -10.14
CA SER A 92 6.68 17.36 -9.44
C SER A 92 7.31 15.97 -9.51
N TYR A 93 7.00 15.16 -8.50
CA TYR A 93 7.31 13.73 -8.50
C TYR A 93 6.33 12.94 -9.36
N SER A 94 6.87 11.96 -10.08
CA SER A 94 6.12 10.88 -10.69
C SER A 94 6.26 9.60 -9.86
N PHE A 95 5.23 8.75 -9.90
CA PHE A 95 5.18 7.47 -9.17
C PHE A 95 5.28 6.30 -10.15
N PHE A 96 6.20 5.39 -9.90
CA PHE A 96 6.42 4.19 -10.70
C PHE A 96 6.34 2.95 -9.84
N SER A 97 6.02 1.81 -10.44
CA SER A 97 6.22 0.51 -9.82
C SER A 97 7.69 0.31 -9.46
N PHE A 98 7.95 -0.43 -8.39
CA PHE A 98 9.31 -0.75 -7.99
C PHE A 98 10.03 -1.62 -9.04
N GLY A 99 11.22 -1.20 -9.45
CA GLY A 99 12.07 -1.93 -10.40
C GLY A 99 13.18 -1.08 -10.99
N ASP A 100 14.33 -1.71 -11.27
CA ASP A 100 15.51 -1.05 -11.82
C ASP A 100 15.26 -0.34 -13.15
N GLU A 101 14.33 -0.87 -13.96
CA GLU A 101 13.95 -0.26 -15.24
C GLU A 101 13.39 1.15 -15.09
N TYR A 102 12.67 1.42 -14.01
CA TYR A 102 12.08 2.73 -13.71
C TYR A 102 13.10 3.66 -13.07
N ILE A 103 13.97 3.13 -12.20
CA ILE A 103 15.08 3.90 -11.59
C ILE A 103 15.95 4.54 -12.66
N ASN A 104 16.23 3.82 -13.76
CA ASN A 104 17.07 4.33 -14.84
C ASN A 104 16.46 5.52 -15.60
N ASN A 105 15.15 5.74 -15.48
CA ASN A 105 14.47 6.89 -16.07
C ASN A 105 14.40 8.09 -15.11
N CYS A 106 14.81 7.91 -13.86
CA CYS A 106 14.80 8.96 -12.87
C CYS A 106 15.94 9.96 -13.07
N VAL A 107 15.61 11.24 -12.92
CA VAL A 107 16.57 12.34 -12.84
C VAL A 107 16.69 12.75 -11.38
N ALA A 108 17.71 12.26 -10.69
CA ALA A 108 17.94 12.56 -9.29
C ALA A 108 18.70 13.88 -9.09
N THR A 109 18.19 14.74 -8.22
CA THR A 109 18.87 15.94 -7.74
C THR A 109 18.87 16.00 -6.21
N GLU A 110 19.53 16.98 -5.61
CA GLU A 110 19.52 17.16 -4.15
C GLU A 110 18.11 17.46 -3.62
N ASP A 111 17.34 18.29 -4.34
CA ASP A 111 15.97 18.64 -3.98
C ASP A 111 14.97 17.55 -4.37
N PHE A 112 15.29 16.77 -5.41
CA PHE A 112 14.48 15.67 -5.92
C PHE A 112 15.24 14.34 -5.96
N PRO A 113 15.54 13.74 -4.79
CA PRO A 113 16.12 12.41 -4.74
C PRO A 113 15.11 11.34 -5.18
N ILE A 114 15.62 10.15 -5.45
CA ILE A 114 14.78 8.98 -5.71
C ILE A 114 14.29 8.45 -4.37
N TRP A 115 12.98 8.43 -4.17
CA TRP A 115 12.35 7.82 -3.01
C TRP A 115 11.97 6.38 -3.32
N ARG A 116 12.26 5.49 -2.37
CA ARG A 116 11.73 4.13 -2.33
C ARG A 116 10.62 4.06 -1.28
N ALA A 117 9.42 3.72 -1.74
CA ALA A 117 8.21 3.72 -0.96
C ALA A 117 7.62 2.32 -0.87
N PHE A 118 7.43 1.82 0.35
CA PHE A 118 6.81 0.53 0.64
C PHE A 118 5.55 0.76 1.45
N ASP A 119 4.43 0.25 0.97
CA ASP A 119 3.11 0.47 1.55
C ASP A 119 2.46 -0.87 1.90
N CYS A 120 2.07 -1.02 3.15
CA CYS A 120 1.32 -2.16 3.66
C CYS A 120 -0.08 -1.70 4.08
N SER A 121 -1.07 -2.10 3.28
CA SER A 121 -2.49 -1.85 3.55
C SER A 121 -3.12 -3.10 4.17
N ILE A 122 -3.57 -3.02 5.42
CA ILE A 122 -4.20 -4.15 6.10
C ILE A 122 -5.54 -4.48 5.45
N ASN A 123 -5.80 -5.76 5.24
CA ASN A 123 -7.08 -6.26 4.77
C ASN A 123 -7.87 -6.81 5.95
N GLU A 124 -8.80 -6.02 6.48
CA GLU A 124 -9.61 -6.37 7.65
C GLU A 124 -10.44 -7.65 7.45
N LYS A 125 -10.95 -7.89 6.23
CA LYS A 125 -11.67 -9.13 5.88
C LYS A 125 -10.79 -10.37 6.09
N LEU A 126 -9.48 -10.26 5.85
CA LEU A 126 -8.52 -11.38 5.98
C LEU A 126 -7.84 -11.43 7.35
N TYR A 127 -7.59 -10.28 7.99
CA TYR A 127 -6.91 -10.21 9.27
C TYR A 127 -7.82 -10.64 10.43
N LYS A 128 -9.08 -10.16 10.44
CA LYS A 128 -10.13 -10.55 11.40
C LYS A 128 -9.75 -10.40 12.88
N LYS A 129 -8.79 -9.51 13.19
CA LYS A 129 -8.36 -9.17 14.55
C LYS A 129 -8.28 -7.65 14.63
N SER A 130 -8.60 -7.07 15.79
CA SER A 130 -8.28 -5.66 16.01
C SER A 130 -6.77 -5.49 16.08
N ILE A 131 -6.27 -4.43 15.46
CA ILE A 131 -4.85 -4.05 15.52
C ILE A 131 -4.56 -3.03 16.63
N ASP A 132 -5.59 -2.57 17.35
CA ASP A 132 -5.45 -1.51 18.32
C ASP A 132 -4.42 -1.89 19.38
N SER A 133 -3.44 -1.02 19.57
CA SER A 133 -2.31 -1.18 20.50
C SER A 133 -1.38 -2.37 20.22
N LEU A 134 -1.49 -3.04 19.08
CA LEU A 134 -0.47 -4.01 18.66
C LEU A 134 0.86 -3.28 18.41
N LYS A 135 1.96 -4.02 18.60
CA LYS A 135 3.31 -3.51 18.41
C LYS A 135 3.72 -3.58 16.95
N LEU A 136 4.02 -2.42 16.36
CA LEU A 136 4.55 -2.36 14.99
C LEU A 136 6.06 -2.62 15.00
N THR A 137 6.47 -3.59 14.22
CA THR A 137 7.88 -3.87 13.95
C THR A 137 8.12 -3.88 12.46
N MET A 138 9.23 -3.27 12.04
CA MET A 138 9.63 -3.18 10.65
C MET A 138 10.99 -3.85 10.47
N HIS A 139 11.13 -4.71 9.47
CA HIS A 139 12.42 -5.21 9.03
C HIS A 139 12.77 -4.53 7.71
N VAL A 140 13.82 -3.72 7.71
CA VAL A 140 14.31 -3.00 6.53
C VAL A 140 15.56 -3.69 6.02
N PHE A 141 15.58 -4.00 4.73
CA PHE A 141 16.72 -4.63 4.05
C PHE A 141 17.40 -3.61 3.14
N LEU A 142 18.70 -3.41 3.35
CA LEU A 142 19.54 -2.50 2.55
C LEU A 142 20.79 -3.27 2.10
N LYS A 143 20.79 -3.74 0.85
CA LYS A 143 21.87 -4.54 0.25
C LYS A 143 22.21 -5.75 1.11
N ASN A 144 23.36 -5.71 1.77
CA ASN A 144 23.88 -6.80 2.61
C ASN A 144 23.54 -6.62 4.09
N GLU A 145 22.81 -5.58 4.45
CA GLU A 145 22.43 -5.27 5.82
C GLU A 145 20.92 -5.39 6.01
N SER A 146 20.52 -5.78 7.22
CA SER A 146 19.12 -5.75 7.61
C SER A 146 18.99 -5.16 9.00
N LYS A 147 17.92 -4.40 9.22
CA LYS A 147 17.63 -3.75 10.49
C LYS A 147 16.21 -4.07 10.93
N LYS A 148 16.09 -4.59 12.15
CA LYS A 148 14.81 -4.70 12.86
C LYS A 148 14.59 -3.41 13.65
N ILE A 149 13.47 -2.75 13.41
CA ILE A 149 13.07 -1.49 14.06
C ILE A 149 11.74 -1.73 14.74
N GLU A 150 11.73 -1.51 16.05
CA GLU A 150 10.51 -1.55 16.85
C GLU A 150 9.97 -0.13 17.00
N LEU A 151 8.79 0.12 16.44
CA LEU A 151 8.16 1.44 16.52
C LEU A 151 7.33 1.47 17.80
N GLY A 152 7.81 2.23 18.79
CA GLY A 152 7.17 2.41 20.10
C GLY A 152 5.92 3.30 20.05
N ILE A 153 5.08 3.12 19.03
CA ILE A 153 3.84 3.85 18.79
C ILE A 153 2.65 2.98 19.18
N LYS A 154 1.52 3.62 19.51
CA LYS A 154 0.24 2.92 19.64
C LYS A 154 -0.46 2.95 18.28
N ILE A 155 -0.60 1.79 17.68
CA ILE A 155 -1.38 1.63 16.45
C ILE A 155 -2.87 1.67 16.79
N ALA A 156 -3.66 2.20 15.89
CA ALA A 156 -5.11 2.15 15.90
C ALA A 156 -5.62 2.05 14.46
N ASP A 157 -6.73 1.34 14.28
CA ASP A 157 -7.44 1.26 13.00
C ASP A 157 -7.81 2.64 12.46
N GLY A 158 -8.03 2.72 11.14
CA GLY A 158 -8.40 3.95 10.45
C GLY A 158 -7.32 5.03 10.47
N ASN A 159 -6.05 4.67 10.59
CA ASN A 159 -4.93 5.60 10.48
C ASN A 159 -3.92 5.19 9.41
N HIS A 160 -3.38 6.20 8.75
CA HIS A 160 -2.14 6.13 7.99
C HIS A 160 -0.95 6.38 8.91
N TYR A 161 0.10 5.58 8.75
CA TYR A 161 1.36 5.68 9.46
C TYR A 161 2.49 5.86 8.47
N ASN A 162 2.98 7.08 8.34
CA ASN A 162 4.12 7.39 7.48
C ASN A 162 5.42 7.31 8.28
N ILE A 163 6.25 6.32 7.96
CA ILE A 163 7.52 6.00 8.59
C ILE A 163 8.62 6.45 7.63
N ILE A 164 9.41 7.43 8.02
CA ILE A 164 10.39 8.08 7.15
C ILE A 164 11.76 7.92 7.78
N ALA A 165 12.80 7.61 6.98
CA ALA A 165 14.17 7.64 7.50
C ALA A 165 14.47 9.03 8.08
N GLU A 166 15.05 9.09 9.28
CA GLU A 166 15.18 10.31 10.07
C GLU A 166 15.94 11.41 9.31
N GLN A 167 16.98 11.03 8.58
CA GLN A 167 17.76 11.91 7.70
C GLN A 167 16.93 12.58 6.59
N ASP A 168 15.85 11.92 6.13
CA ASP A 168 15.05 12.38 5.01
C ASP A 168 13.84 13.21 5.46
N THR A 169 13.57 13.27 6.77
CA THR A 169 12.38 13.93 7.31
C THR A 169 12.31 15.41 6.97
N ALA A 170 13.43 16.14 7.05
CA ALA A 170 13.43 17.57 6.73
C ALA A 170 12.96 17.82 5.29
N LEU A 171 13.47 17.02 4.36
CA LEU A 171 13.14 17.11 2.94
C LEU A 171 11.68 16.69 2.69
N TRP A 172 11.24 15.54 3.22
CA TRP A 172 9.85 15.08 3.08
C TRP A 172 8.82 16.12 3.51
N TYR A 173 9.09 16.82 4.62
CA TYR A 173 8.21 17.85 5.16
C TYR A 173 8.33 19.22 4.48
N SER A 174 9.35 19.42 3.63
CA SER A 174 9.50 20.66 2.84
C SER A 174 8.68 20.64 1.55
N TYR A 175 8.22 19.47 1.10
CA TYR A 175 7.52 19.34 -0.17
C TYR A 175 6.18 20.06 -0.20
N THR A 176 5.92 20.71 -1.33
CA THR A 176 4.72 21.51 -1.56
C THR A 176 3.65 20.71 -2.30
N SER A 177 2.46 21.30 -2.45
CA SER A 177 1.40 20.74 -3.29
C SER A 177 1.78 20.61 -4.76
N VAL A 178 2.81 21.34 -5.21
CA VAL A 178 3.34 21.19 -6.57
C VAL A 178 4.26 19.98 -6.64
N THR A 179 5.21 19.89 -5.69
CA THR A 179 6.23 18.84 -5.63
C THR A 179 5.63 17.45 -5.48
N MET A 180 4.63 17.30 -4.61
CA MET A 180 3.97 16.01 -4.33
C MET A 180 2.50 16.04 -4.70
N ARG A 181 2.14 16.57 -5.88
CA ARG A 181 0.74 16.79 -6.30
C ARG A 181 -0.19 15.62 -6.00
N ASP A 182 0.11 14.43 -6.52
CA ASP A 182 -0.78 13.26 -6.38
C ASP A 182 -0.92 12.80 -4.93
N TYR A 183 0.15 12.89 -4.15
CA TYR A 183 0.12 12.60 -2.71
C TYR A 183 -0.65 13.68 -1.94
N PHE A 184 -0.47 14.95 -2.28
CA PHE A 184 -1.10 16.08 -1.62
C PHE A 184 -2.62 16.10 -1.83
N ASP A 185 -3.08 15.74 -3.03
CA ASP A 185 -4.50 15.68 -3.34
C ASP A 185 -5.24 14.63 -2.49
N TYR A 186 -4.56 13.54 -2.13
CA TYR A 186 -5.15 12.45 -1.35
C TYR A 186 -4.88 12.57 0.17
N TYR A 187 -3.67 12.95 0.59
CA TYR A 187 -3.25 13.00 2.00
C TYR A 187 -3.14 14.42 2.57
N GLY A 188 -3.33 15.44 1.76
CA GLY A 188 -3.13 16.84 2.15
C GLY A 188 -1.65 17.21 2.38
N PRO A 189 -1.40 18.40 2.95
CA PRO A 189 -0.04 18.85 3.23
C PRO A 189 0.64 17.98 4.28
N ALA A 190 1.97 17.88 4.22
CA ALA A 190 2.76 17.20 5.25
C ALA A 190 2.48 17.75 6.66
N SER A 191 2.09 19.02 6.79
CA SER A 191 1.69 19.64 8.07
C SER A 191 0.40 19.07 8.68
N ALA A 192 -0.43 18.37 7.90
CA ALA A 192 -1.61 17.66 8.41
C ALA A 192 -1.23 16.40 9.21
N TRP A 193 -0.02 15.87 9.00
CA TRP A 193 0.45 14.66 9.65
C TRP A 193 1.00 14.93 11.05
N LYS A 194 0.41 14.30 12.06
CA LYS A 194 0.86 14.42 13.45
C LYS A 194 2.12 13.58 13.67
N ARG A 195 3.23 14.22 14.00
CA ARG A 195 4.48 13.54 14.39
C ARG A 195 4.27 12.75 15.68
N SER A 196 4.67 11.48 15.68
CA SER A 196 4.53 10.56 16.81
C SER A 196 5.83 10.30 17.55
N GLY A 197 6.98 10.41 16.88
CA GLY A 197 8.31 10.17 17.48
C GLY A 197 9.29 9.57 16.46
N CYS A 198 10.56 9.44 16.86
CA CYS A 198 11.60 8.77 16.06
C CYS A 198 12.19 7.60 16.85
N TYR A 199 12.45 6.50 16.15
CA TYR A 199 12.86 5.21 16.69
C TYR A 199 13.92 4.62 15.76
N ASP A 200 15.11 4.38 16.29
CA ASP A 200 16.24 3.77 15.58
C ASP A 200 16.51 4.34 14.18
N GLY A 201 16.49 5.66 14.03
CA GLY A 201 16.77 6.34 12.76
C GLY A 201 15.56 6.46 11.81
N TYR A 202 14.34 6.23 12.30
CA TYR A 202 13.10 6.40 11.54
C TYR A 202 12.08 7.19 12.34
N CYS A 203 11.45 8.19 11.72
CA CYS A 203 10.42 9.01 12.33
C CYS A 203 9.03 8.64 11.82
N VAL A 204 8.05 8.62 12.72
CA VAL A 204 6.67 8.25 12.42
C VAL A 204 5.77 9.48 12.45
N ALA A 205 4.92 9.60 11.45
CA ALA A 205 3.85 10.57 11.37
C ALA A 205 2.51 9.87 11.12
N ILE A 206 1.44 10.41 11.69
CA ILE A 206 0.12 9.77 11.69
C ILE A 206 -0.90 10.71 11.07
N LEU A 207 -1.74 10.18 10.18
CA LEU A 207 -2.87 10.88 9.58
C LEU A 207 -4.11 9.98 9.68
N PRO A 208 -5.21 10.43 10.32
CA PRO A 208 -6.48 9.70 10.29
C PRO A 208 -7.01 9.55 8.86
N MET A 209 -7.51 8.37 8.52
CA MET A 209 -8.11 8.09 7.21
C MET A 209 -9.42 8.87 7.06
N ALA A 210 -9.68 9.34 5.84
CA ALA A 210 -10.94 10.00 5.51
C ALA A 210 -12.07 8.98 5.26
N GLU A 211 -11.72 7.79 4.75
CA GLU A 211 -12.68 6.70 4.58
C GLU A 211 -13.22 6.23 5.93
N LYS A 212 -14.50 5.87 5.95
CA LYS A 212 -15.17 5.33 7.15
C LYS A 212 -15.32 3.83 7.12
N ASP A 213 -15.46 3.26 5.93
CA ASP A 213 -15.68 1.84 5.70
C ASP A 213 -15.01 1.42 4.37
N VAL A 214 -14.53 0.18 4.31
CA VAL A 214 -14.06 -0.49 3.09
C VAL A 214 -14.95 -1.71 2.86
N CYS A 215 -15.61 -1.73 1.69
CA CYS A 215 -16.56 -2.78 1.33
C CYS A 215 -15.94 -3.73 0.30
N TYR A 216 -16.12 -5.03 0.53
CA TYR A 216 -15.68 -6.10 -0.35
C TYR A 216 -16.90 -6.85 -0.88
N ASP A 217 -16.83 -7.32 -2.11
CA ASP A 217 -17.79 -8.32 -2.60
C ASP A 217 -17.70 -9.58 -1.72
N LYS A 218 -18.85 -10.19 -1.41
CA LYS A 218 -18.91 -11.39 -0.57
C LYS A 218 -18.25 -12.58 -1.23
#